data_AF-A0A534MQ95-F1
#
_entry.id   AF-A0A534MQ95-F1
#
_cell.length_a   1.000
_cell.length_b   1.000
_cell.length_c   1.000
_cell.angle_alpha   90.00
_cell.angle_beta   90.00
_cell.angle_gamma   90.00
#
_symmetry.space_group_name_H-M   'P 1'
#
loop_
_entity.id
_entity.type
_entity.pdbx_description
1 polymer ?
#
loop_
_entity_poly.entity_id
_entity_poly.type
_entity_poly.pdbx_seq_one_letter_code
_entity_poly.pdbx_strand_id
1 'polypeptide(L)'
;MGRVTTYGYDARHRIIIVDYSGTTPNPDVSYMYDLNDNPTAVTNYATNPVTTVAYVYDGIDRATSETDTIAGASYGIGYSYDSAGRLTKLVYPDNSAITYLYNGVGRTSQVKDASATYASFAYSADDLTNNATFGNGVVESYAYNGRGWPTSIKATYGQTTYLNLGYGYDYSGNVVMMGSATFSYDRLDRLLTASGGFGSQSYTYDAIGNRLQLDQNATTVVLRPNGAGSTPQWTPVGCTPNWQCVDEATSDGETTRVESSTIGNVDMYAIQDIAPNGGTVVSVTISAVARADNTGCIHDPTCGGGEIKLRANGYSGSSRSLPSQYRSLSDTWTTNPATGQAWTFAEVNA
;
A
#
# COMPACT_ATOMS: atom_id res chain seq x y z
N MET A 1 -3.43 -3.09 -36.86
CA MET A 1 -2.09 -2.72 -37.35
C MET A 1 -1.36 -2.02 -36.21
N GLY A 2 -0.11 -2.39 -35.93
CA GLY A 2 0.67 -1.75 -34.87
C GLY A 2 1.12 -0.34 -35.27
N ARG A 3 1.20 0.57 -34.29
CA ARG A 3 1.89 1.86 -34.46
C ARG A 3 3.40 1.60 -34.41
N VAL A 4 4.17 2.31 -35.23
CA VAL A 4 5.63 2.21 -35.29
C VAL A 4 6.23 3.51 -34.75
N THR A 5 7.29 3.40 -33.95
CA THR A 5 8.07 4.56 -33.52
C THR A 5 9.50 4.36 -34.00
N THR A 6 10.03 5.36 -34.69
CA THR A 6 11.40 5.34 -35.23
C THR A 6 12.30 6.21 -34.37
N TYR A 7 13.50 5.73 -34.08
CA TYR A 7 14.53 6.44 -33.32
C TYR A 7 15.74 6.71 -34.22
N GLY A 8 16.19 7.96 -34.25
CA GLY A 8 17.45 8.35 -34.88
C GLY A 8 18.53 8.54 -33.82
N TYR A 9 19.75 8.10 -34.10
CA TYR A 9 20.88 8.17 -33.18
C TYR A 9 22.06 8.93 -33.77
N ASP A 10 22.86 9.59 -32.93
CA ASP A 10 24.15 10.14 -33.32
C ASP A 10 25.27 9.08 -33.30
N ALA A 11 26.50 9.49 -33.63
CA ALA A 11 27.68 8.61 -33.67
C ALA A 11 28.10 8.05 -32.30
N ARG A 12 27.59 8.60 -31.20
CA ARG A 12 27.77 8.10 -29.83
C ARG A 12 26.60 7.22 -29.39
N HIS A 13 25.68 6.88 -30.29
CA HIS A 13 24.46 6.13 -30.05
C HIS A 13 23.47 6.81 -29.07
N ARG A 14 23.47 8.14 -29.03
CA ARG A 14 22.46 8.92 -28.28
C ARG A 14 21.28 9.24 -29.19
N ILE A 15 20.06 9.24 -28.65
CA ILE A 15 18.84 9.51 -29.42
C ILE A 15 18.83 10.99 -29.82
N ILE A 16 18.80 11.31 -31.11
CA ILE A 16 18.67 12.69 -31.61
C ILE A 16 17.28 12.99 -32.18
N ILE A 17 16.51 11.96 -32.53
CA ILE A 17 15.19 12.07 -33.17
C ILE A 17 14.27 10.96 -32.66
N VAL A 18 13.00 11.31 -32.37
CA VAL A 18 11.88 10.37 -32.22
C VAL A 18 10.79 10.75 -33.21
N ASP A 19 10.23 9.75 -33.90
CA ASP A 19 9.19 9.91 -34.90
C ASP A 19 8.07 8.88 -34.66
N TYR A 20 6.84 9.36 -34.51
CA TYR A 20 5.67 8.55 -34.24
C TYR A 20 4.93 8.22 -35.54
N SER A 21 4.38 7.01 -35.68
CA SER A 21 3.69 6.64 -36.90
C SER A 21 2.46 7.52 -37.15
N GLY A 22 2.40 8.15 -38.32
CA GLY A 22 1.22 8.86 -38.80
C GLY A 22 1.07 10.27 -38.25
N THR A 23 2.14 10.86 -37.72
CA THR A 23 2.20 12.26 -37.30
C THR A 23 2.99 13.12 -38.29
N THR A 24 2.71 14.41 -38.29
CA THR A 24 3.48 15.45 -38.99
C THR A 24 3.55 16.68 -38.11
N PRO A 25 4.68 17.39 -38.04
CA PRO A 25 5.93 17.15 -38.77
C PRO A 25 6.72 15.93 -38.26
N ASN A 26 7.66 15.47 -39.09
CA ASN A 26 8.63 14.44 -38.76
C ASN A 26 10.03 15.06 -38.92
N PRO A 27 10.88 15.09 -37.88
CA PRO A 27 10.73 14.39 -36.60
C PRO A 27 9.68 15.03 -35.66
N ASP A 28 9.03 14.21 -34.81
CA ASP A 28 8.12 14.69 -33.75
C ASP A 28 8.90 15.28 -32.58
N VAL A 29 10.04 14.68 -32.24
CA VAL A 29 10.91 15.15 -31.16
C VAL A 29 12.35 15.16 -31.63
N SER A 30 13.10 16.21 -31.33
CA SER A 30 14.56 16.25 -31.51
C SER A 30 15.30 16.52 -30.20
N TYR A 31 16.54 16.04 -30.13
CA TYR A 31 17.44 16.23 -29.00
C TYR A 31 18.77 16.82 -29.48
N MET A 32 19.33 17.72 -28.68
CA MET A 32 20.71 18.17 -28.75
C MET A 32 21.42 17.81 -27.45
N TYR A 33 22.74 17.64 -27.52
CA TYR A 33 23.55 17.27 -26.37
C TYR A 33 24.84 18.09 -26.32
N ASP A 34 25.40 18.23 -25.13
CA ASP A 34 26.77 18.68 -24.94
C ASP A 34 27.78 17.53 -25.12
N LEU A 35 29.06 17.80 -24.80
CA LEU A 35 30.16 16.83 -24.89
C LEU A 35 30.16 15.79 -23.76
N ASN A 36 29.43 16.05 -22.69
CA ASN A 36 29.27 15.17 -21.53
C ASN A 36 28.03 14.27 -21.65
N ASP A 37 27.35 14.30 -22.79
CA ASP A 37 26.13 13.55 -23.06
C ASP A 37 24.88 14.06 -22.32
N ASN A 38 24.91 15.29 -21.81
CA ASN A 38 23.74 15.94 -21.23
C ASN A 38 22.87 16.56 -22.33
N PRO A 39 21.53 16.40 -22.29
CA PRO A 39 20.63 17.00 -23.27
C PRO A 39 20.56 18.52 -23.10
N THR A 40 21.00 19.28 -24.10
CA THR A 40 20.99 20.75 -24.07
C THR A 40 19.74 21.37 -24.66
N ALA A 41 19.03 20.63 -25.51
CA ALA A 41 17.72 21.04 -26.01
C ALA A 41 16.86 19.82 -26.36
N VAL A 42 15.58 19.89 -26.03
CA VAL A 42 14.55 18.94 -26.46
C VAL A 42 13.45 19.73 -27.13
N THR A 43 13.19 19.49 -28.41
CA THR A 43 12.12 20.19 -29.15
C THR A 43 11.03 19.20 -29.52
N ASN A 44 9.80 19.48 -29.11
CA ASN A 44 8.61 18.74 -29.49
C ASN A 44 7.87 19.50 -30.60
N TYR A 45 7.96 18.96 -31.82
CA TYR A 45 7.28 19.48 -32.99
C TYR A 45 5.86 18.93 -33.17
N ALA A 46 5.49 17.88 -32.43
CA ALA A 46 4.15 17.30 -32.46
C ALA A 46 3.10 18.16 -31.73
N THR A 47 3.53 19.19 -30.98
CA THR A 47 2.65 20.18 -30.37
C THR A 47 2.44 21.38 -31.30
N ASN A 48 1.28 22.03 -31.18
CA ASN A 48 1.02 23.33 -31.80
C ASN A 48 0.56 24.32 -30.72
N PRO A 49 1.38 25.30 -30.33
CA PRO A 49 2.69 25.63 -30.91
C PRO A 49 3.78 24.59 -30.57
N VAL A 50 4.84 24.57 -31.38
CA VAL A 50 6.07 23.82 -31.10
C VAL A 50 6.62 24.27 -29.75
N THR A 51 7.09 23.32 -28.94
CA THR A 51 7.74 23.62 -27.66
C THR A 51 9.19 23.17 -27.66
N THR A 52 10.06 23.94 -27.02
CA THR A 52 11.46 23.58 -26.81
C THR A 52 11.82 23.77 -25.34
N VAL A 53 12.46 22.78 -24.74
CA VAL A 53 13.10 22.92 -23.42
C VAL A 53 14.61 22.95 -23.63
N ALA A 54 15.28 23.99 -23.17
CA ALA A 54 16.73 24.12 -23.24
C ALA A 54 17.37 24.06 -21.86
N TYR A 55 18.51 23.39 -21.73
CA TYR A 55 19.22 23.20 -20.46
C TYR A 55 20.65 23.75 -20.53
N VAL A 56 21.13 24.26 -19.40
CA VAL A 56 22.53 24.60 -19.17
C VAL A 56 23.01 23.84 -17.96
N TYR A 57 24.20 23.26 -18.03
CA TYR A 57 24.80 22.45 -16.97
C TYR A 57 26.06 23.10 -16.41
N ASP A 58 26.38 22.80 -15.15
CA ASP A 58 27.68 23.08 -14.58
C ASP A 58 28.72 22.02 -14.98
N GLY A 59 29.98 22.21 -14.57
CA GLY A 59 31.09 21.32 -14.92
C GLY A 59 31.04 19.92 -14.30
N ILE A 60 29.99 19.59 -13.53
CA ILE A 60 29.75 18.24 -12.98
C ILE A 60 28.35 17.73 -13.36
N ASP A 61 27.84 18.18 -14.51
CA ASP A 61 26.62 17.67 -15.16
C ASP A 61 25.31 17.93 -14.39
N ARG A 62 25.27 18.97 -13.54
CA ARG A 62 24.02 19.42 -12.88
C ARG A 62 23.42 20.60 -13.63
N ALA A 63 22.12 20.52 -13.93
CA ALA A 63 21.42 21.60 -14.62
C ALA A 63 21.40 22.88 -13.76
N THR A 64 21.98 23.97 -14.26
CA THR A 64 21.96 25.31 -13.64
C THR A 64 20.83 26.18 -14.17
N SER A 65 20.27 25.85 -15.33
CA SER A 65 19.05 26.47 -15.82
C SER A 65 18.29 25.57 -16.78
N GLU A 66 16.99 25.80 -16.84
CA GLU A 66 16.06 25.24 -17.81
C GLU A 66 15.28 26.40 -18.43
N THR A 67 14.95 26.32 -19.72
CA THR A 67 14.15 27.34 -20.39
C THR A 67 13.14 26.68 -21.31
N ASP A 68 11.88 26.77 -20.92
CA ASP A 68 10.75 26.36 -21.74
C ASP A 68 10.40 27.48 -22.72
N THR A 69 10.39 27.17 -24.01
CA THR A 69 9.91 28.07 -25.06
C THR A 69 8.62 27.54 -25.63
N ILE A 70 7.52 28.28 -25.42
CA ILE A 70 6.17 27.93 -25.86
C ILE A 70 5.63 29.12 -26.65
N ALA A 71 5.20 28.91 -27.89
CA ALA A 71 4.68 29.98 -28.75
C ALA A 71 5.67 31.15 -28.96
N GLY A 72 6.97 30.91 -28.85
CA GLY A 72 8.02 31.94 -28.92
C GLY A 72 8.22 32.76 -27.63
N ALA A 73 7.44 32.49 -26.58
CA ALA A 73 7.70 33.02 -25.24
C ALA A 73 8.59 32.06 -24.44
N SER A 74 9.58 32.59 -23.74
CA SER A 74 10.54 31.82 -22.94
C SER A 74 10.29 31.96 -21.44
N TYR A 75 10.32 30.83 -20.73
CA TYR A 75 10.09 30.71 -19.30
C TYR A 75 11.31 30.02 -18.69
N GLY A 76 12.22 30.82 -18.14
CA GLY A 76 13.47 30.34 -17.56
C GLY A 76 13.33 29.99 -16.07
N ILE A 77 13.84 28.83 -15.68
CA ILE A 77 14.06 28.45 -14.29
C ILE A 77 15.57 28.33 -14.05
N GLY A 78 16.07 28.99 -13.02
CA GLY A 78 17.47 28.93 -12.61
C GLY A 78 17.66 28.09 -11.34
N TYR A 79 18.72 27.28 -11.32
CA TYR A 79 19.09 26.42 -10.20
C TYR A 79 20.47 26.81 -9.66
N SER A 80 20.62 26.85 -8.34
CA SER A 80 21.92 27.00 -7.68
C SER A 80 22.13 25.88 -6.68
N TYR A 81 23.36 25.40 -6.55
CA TYR A 81 23.71 24.29 -5.67
C TYR A 81 24.85 24.67 -4.72
N ASP A 82 24.95 23.96 -3.59
CA ASP A 82 26.13 23.99 -2.75
C ASP A 82 27.22 23.00 -3.22
N SER A 83 28.33 22.97 -2.48
CA SER A 83 29.45 22.07 -2.74
C SER A 83 29.12 20.59 -2.51
N ALA A 84 28.03 20.29 -1.80
CA ALA A 84 27.58 18.93 -1.51
C ALA A 84 26.55 18.41 -2.53
N GLY A 85 26.25 19.16 -3.59
CA GLY A 85 25.29 18.72 -4.60
C GLY A 85 23.87 19.25 -4.42
N ARG A 86 23.57 19.94 -3.32
CA ARG A 86 22.19 20.20 -2.90
C ARG A 86 21.68 21.53 -3.43
N LEU A 87 20.43 21.56 -3.89
CA LEU A 87 19.78 22.76 -4.41
C LEU A 87 19.64 23.82 -3.32
N THR A 88 20.27 24.98 -3.46
CA THR A 88 20.18 26.09 -2.50
C THR A 88 19.27 27.21 -2.96
N LYS A 89 19.05 27.34 -4.28
CA LYS A 89 18.19 28.40 -4.84
C LYS A 89 17.49 27.95 -6.12
N LEU A 90 16.23 28.33 -6.25
CA LEU A 90 15.41 28.23 -7.44
C LEU A 90 14.98 29.66 -7.83
N VAL A 91 15.13 30.05 -9.10
CA VAL A 91 14.68 31.35 -9.63
C VAL A 91 13.66 31.10 -10.72
N TYR A 92 12.48 31.69 -10.59
CA TYR A 92 11.38 31.53 -11.55
C TYR A 92 11.44 32.58 -12.68
N PRO A 93 10.63 32.42 -13.75
CA PRO A 93 10.63 33.35 -14.88
C PRO A 93 10.30 34.81 -14.53
N ASP A 94 9.58 35.04 -13.43
CA ASP A 94 9.24 36.37 -12.92
C ASP A 94 10.35 36.98 -12.02
N ASN A 95 11.50 36.31 -11.92
CA ASN A 95 12.62 36.59 -11.02
C ASN A 95 12.33 36.42 -9.53
N SER A 96 11.16 35.89 -9.14
CA SER A 96 10.96 35.42 -7.79
C SER A 96 11.90 34.25 -7.50
N ALA A 97 12.33 34.11 -6.25
CA ALA A 97 13.31 33.11 -5.89
C ALA A 97 13.00 32.42 -4.57
N ILE A 98 13.17 31.11 -4.55
CA ILE A 98 13.06 30.26 -3.38
C ILE A 98 14.46 29.82 -2.99
N THR A 99 14.77 29.95 -1.71
CA THR A 99 16.03 29.54 -1.10
C THR A 99 15.78 28.37 -0.16
N TYR A 100 16.60 27.34 -0.29
CA TYR A 100 16.63 26.18 0.58
C TYR A 100 17.84 26.29 1.49
N LEU A 101 17.60 26.23 2.79
CA LEU A 101 18.65 26.15 3.80
C LEU A 101 18.70 24.75 4.36
N TYR A 102 19.90 24.33 4.74
CA TYR A 102 20.15 23.00 5.28
C TYR A 102 20.78 23.08 6.67
N ASN A 103 20.44 22.13 7.53
CA ASN A 103 21.11 21.95 8.82
C ASN A 103 22.50 21.30 8.64
N GLY A 104 23.26 21.24 9.74
CA GLY A 104 24.65 20.77 9.73
C GLY A 104 24.86 19.32 9.30
N VAL A 105 23.80 18.50 9.21
CA VAL A 105 23.91 17.09 8.79
C VAL A 105 23.32 16.81 7.42
N GLY A 106 22.83 17.82 6.69
CA GLY A 106 22.38 17.57 5.31
C GLY A 106 20.95 18.00 4.99
N ARG A 107 20.08 18.08 6.00
CA ARG A 107 18.62 18.10 5.81
C ARG A 107 18.07 19.51 5.65
N THR A 108 17.02 19.68 4.85
CA THR A 108 16.37 20.98 4.64
C THR A 108 15.85 21.55 5.96
N SER A 109 16.44 22.64 6.45
CA SER A 109 15.98 23.30 7.67
C SER A 109 14.93 24.37 7.38
N GLN A 110 15.02 25.06 6.23
CA GLN A 110 14.08 26.11 5.85
C GLN A 110 13.89 26.20 4.33
N VAL A 111 12.69 26.61 3.94
CA VAL A 111 12.35 27.04 2.58
C VAL A 111 11.78 28.45 2.69
N LYS A 112 12.37 29.42 1.99
CA LYS A 112 12.04 30.84 2.13
C LYS A 112 12.31 31.62 0.85
N ASP A 113 11.72 32.79 0.70
CA ASP A 113 12.20 33.80 -0.24
C ASP A 113 12.93 34.92 0.54
N ALA A 114 13.10 36.09 -0.10
CA ALA A 114 13.69 37.25 0.55
C ALA A 114 12.77 37.91 1.59
N SER A 115 11.46 37.65 1.55
CA SER A 115 10.43 38.34 2.31
C SER A 115 9.84 37.51 3.46
N ALA A 116 9.77 36.19 3.30
CA ALA A 116 9.05 35.28 4.17
C ALA A 116 9.68 33.88 4.19
N THR A 117 9.52 33.19 5.32
CA THR A 117 9.81 31.75 5.42
C THR A 117 8.52 30.97 5.16
N TYR A 118 8.53 30.10 4.15
CA TYR A 118 7.37 29.29 3.77
C TYR A 118 7.27 28.00 4.57
N ALA A 119 8.41 27.43 4.96
CA ALA A 119 8.46 26.24 5.81
C ALA A 119 9.77 26.21 6.60
N SER A 120 9.71 25.70 7.83
CA SER A 120 10.86 25.30 8.63
C SER A 120 10.66 23.89 9.14
N PHE A 121 11.72 23.07 9.16
CA PHE A 121 11.64 21.67 9.52
C PHE A 121 12.56 21.35 10.71
N ALA A 122 12.03 20.59 11.65
CA ALA A 122 12.77 19.99 12.75
C ALA A 122 12.69 18.48 12.64
N TYR A 123 13.80 17.81 12.96
CA TYR A 123 13.94 16.37 12.78
C TYR A 123 14.31 15.70 14.10
N SER A 124 13.94 14.44 14.25
CA SER A 124 14.42 13.57 15.32
C SER A 124 15.86 13.08 15.03
N ALA A 125 16.43 12.36 16.00
CA ALA A 125 17.75 11.75 15.88
C ALA A 125 17.78 10.67 14.77
N ASP A 126 16.67 9.98 14.54
CA ASP A 126 16.52 8.90 13.56
C ASP A 126 16.15 9.39 12.15
N ASP A 127 16.42 10.67 11.88
CA ASP A 127 16.20 11.34 10.59
C ASP A 127 14.74 11.54 10.15
N LEU A 128 13.78 11.31 11.05
CA LEU A 128 12.36 11.55 10.81
C LEU A 128 11.98 13.00 11.09
N THR A 129 11.08 13.59 10.29
CA THR A 129 10.55 14.93 10.54
C THR A 129 9.72 14.93 11.81
N ASN A 130 10.13 15.66 12.84
CA ASN A 130 9.37 15.83 14.08
C ASN A 130 8.30 16.92 13.92
N ASN A 131 8.70 18.08 13.36
CA ASN A 131 7.80 19.20 13.12
C ASN A 131 8.07 19.90 11.78
N ALA A 132 7.01 20.39 11.14
CA ALA A 132 7.05 21.33 10.04
C ALA A 132 6.24 22.57 10.42
N THR A 133 6.87 23.74 10.42
CA THR A 133 6.18 25.02 10.65
C THR A 133 6.07 25.76 9.33
N PHE A 134 4.84 25.97 8.86
CA PHE A 134 4.55 26.66 7.61
C PHE A 134 4.49 28.18 7.77
N GLY A 135 4.64 28.92 6.68
CA GLY A 135 4.68 30.39 6.66
C GLY A 135 3.38 31.06 7.10
N ASN A 136 2.26 30.32 7.07
CA ASN A 136 0.99 30.75 7.66
C ASN A 136 0.91 30.52 9.19
N GLY A 137 1.99 30.04 9.81
CA GLY A 137 2.10 29.75 11.24
C GLY A 137 1.52 28.39 11.68
N VAL A 138 0.96 27.60 10.76
CA VAL A 138 0.51 26.24 11.09
C VAL A 138 1.72 25.37 11.38
N VAL A 139 1.68 24.67 12.51
CA VAL A 139 2.68 23.67 12.91
C VAL A 139 2.07 22.30 12.72
N GLU A 140 2.68 21.50 11.84
CA GLU A 140 2.41 20.09 11.68
C GLU A 140 3.44 19.29 12.47
N SER A 141 2.97 18.37 13.31
CA SER A 141 3.78 17.55 14.20
C SER A 141 3.52 16.08 13.93
N TYR A 142 4.57 15.28 14.02
CA TYR A 142 4.56 13.86 13.71
C TYR A 142 5.04 13.05 14.90
N ALA A 143 4.34 11.96 15.19
CA ALA A 143 4.83 10.91 16.08
C ALA A 143 4.97 9.62 15.28
N TYR A 144 5.89 8.76 15.68
CA TYR A 144 6.22 7.52 14.96
C TYR A 144 6.29 6.33 15.92
N ASN A 145 6.04 5.13 15.41
CA ASN A 145 6.36 3.89 16.13
C ASN A 145 7.84 3.50 15.92
N GLY A 146 8.27 2.40 16.55
CA GLY A 146 9.66 1.90 16.45
C GLY A 146 10.09 1.42 15.05
N ARG A 147 9.17 1.31 14.08
CA ARG A 147 9.47 1.03 12.67
C ARG A 147 9.57 2.31 11.82
N GLY A 148 9.38 3.49 12.42
CA GLY A 148 9.36 4.76 11.71
C GLY A 148 8.03 5.05 11.00
N TRP A 149 6.95 4.31 11.29
CA TRP A 149 5.64 4.60 10.73
C TRP A 149 4.92 5.68 11.53
N PRO A 150 4.30 6.69 10.90
CA PRO A 150 3.60 7.75 11.60
C PRO A 150 2.46 7.19 12.46
N THR A 151 2.47 7.39 13.77
CA THR A 151 1.34 7.07 14.67
C THR A 151 0.45 8.27 14.91
N SER A 152 0.94 9.48 14.65
CA SER A 152 0.16 10.70 14.71
C SER A 152 0.64 11.71 13.67
N ILE A 153 -0.32 12.38 13.04
CA ILE A 153 -0.12 13.59 12.25
C ILE A 153 -1.10 14.64 12.75
N LYS A 154 -0.56 15.73 13.30
CA LYS A 154 -1.36 16.77 13.94
C LYS A 154 -0.95 18.15 13.45
N ALA A 155 -1.90 18.94 12.94
CA ALA A 155 -1.70 20.31 12.50
C ALA A 155 -2.44 21.30 13.41
N THR A 156 -1.71 22.29 13.94
CA THR A 156 -2.22 23.30 14.87
C THR A 156 -1.82 24.71 14.47
N TYR A 157 -2.66 25.70 14.75
CA TYR A 157 -2.29 27.12 14.75
C TYR A 157 -2.69 27.73 16.09
N GLY A 158 -1.69 28.13 16.88
CA GLY A 158 -1.89 28.47 18.29
C GLY A 158 -2.53 27.31 19.05
N GLN A 159 -3.65 27.56 19.72
CA GLN A 159 -4.38 26.53 20.47
C GLN A 159 -5.39 25.74 19.61
N THR A 160 -5.63 26.17 18.35
CA THR A 160 -6.62 25.54 17.47
C THR A 160 -6.01 24.35 16.75
N THR A 161 -6.70 23.22 16.78
CA THR A 161 -6.31 22.00 16.05
C THR A 161 -7.12 21.89 14.76
N TYR A 162 -6.44 21.82 13.62
CA TYR A 162 -7.05 21.69 12.29
C TYR A 162 -7.02 20.26 11.78
N LEU A 163 -5.99 19.51 12.18
CA LEU A 163 -5.84 18.10 11.86
C LEU A 163 -5.35 17.37 13.10
N ASN A 164 -5.92 16.21 13.38
CA ASN A 164 -5.43 15.30 14.41
C ASN A 164 -5.76 13.87 14.00
N LEU A 165 -4.87 13.26 13.24
CA LEU A 165 -5.00 11.88 12.79
C LEU A 165 -4.11 10.99 13.65
N GLY A 166 -4.72 10.00 14.29
CA GLY A 166 -4.01 8.85 14.87
C GLY A 166 -3.98 7.71 13.87
N TYR A 167 -2.89 6.96 13.83
CA TYR A 167 -2.71 5.83 12.93
C TYR A 167 -2.42 4.55 13.71
N GLY A 168 -3.07 3.47 13.28
CA GLY A 168 -2.81 2.11 13.72
C GLY A 168 -2.40 1.24 12.55
N TYR A 169 -1.50 0.30 12.80
CA TYR A 169 -0.98 -0.61 11.78
C TYR A 169 -1.09 -2.06 12.22
N ASP A 170 -1.26 -2.97 11.27
CA ASP A 170 -0.97 -4.38 11.50
C ASP A 170 0.54 -4.67 11.40
N TYR A 171 0.92 -5.94 11.52
CA TYR A 171 2.34 -6.35 11.50
C TYR A 171 3.00 -6.20 10.11
N SER A 172 2.20 -6.29 9.04
CA SER A 172 2.64 -6.09 7.65
C SER A 172 2.83 -4.61 7.31
N GLY A 173 2.26 -3.71 8.11
CA GLY A 173 2.32 -2.26 7.90
C GLY A 173 1.12 -1.69 7.17
N ASN A 174 0.04 -2.45 7.04
CA ASN A 174 -1.21 -1.91 6.54
C ASN A 174 -1.85 -1.01 7.59
N VAL A 175 -2.42 0.11 7.15
CA VAL A 175 -3.12 1.05 8.04
C VAL A 175 -4.47 0.44 8.44
N VAL A 176 -4.61 -0.04 9.67
CA VAL A 176 -5.89 -0.58 10.18
C VAL A 176 -6.78 0.50 10.81
N MET A 177 -6.21 1.66 11.12
CA MET A 177 -6.92 2.81 11.69
C MET A 177 -6.31 4.12 11.18
N MET A 178 -7.16 5.09 10.83
CA MET A 178 -6.78 6.47 10.53
C MET A 178 -7.83 7.43 11.12
N GLY A 179 -7.50 8.10 12.22
CA GLY A 179 -8.47 8.88 12.98
C GLY A 179 -9.62 7.99 13.45
N SER A 180 -10.83 8.28 13.00
CA SER A 180 -12.02 7.44 13.26
C SER A 180 -12.26 6.38 12.18
N ALA A 181 -11.50 6.39 11.08
CA ALA A 181 -11.65 5.40 10.02
C ALA A 181 -10.93 4.09 10.39
N THR A 182 -11.50 2.96 9.97
CA THR A 182 -10.95 1.62 10.16
C THR A 182 -10.87 0.90 8.84
N PHE A 183 -9.87 0.03 8.71
CA PHE A 183 -9.62 -0.74 7.50
C PHE A 183 -9.27 -2.18 7.85
N SER A 184 -9.65 -3.10 6.97
CA SER A 184 -9.21 -4.50 7.03
C SER A 184 -8.70 -4.95 5.68
N TYR A 185 -7.83 -5.95 5.69
CA TYR A 185 -7.14 -6.44 4.52
C TYR A 185 -7.27 -7.95 4.42
N ASP A 186 -7.15 -8.49 3.22
CA ASP A 186 -6.97 -9.92 3.01
C ASP A 186 -5.52 -10.33 3.24
N ARG A 187 -5.18 -11.59 2.93
CA ARG A 187 -3.84 -12.15 3.16
C ARG A 187 -2.79 -11.68 2.14
N LEU A 188 -3.22 -11.01 1.08
CA LEU A 188 -2.34 -10.41 0.07
C LEU A 188 -2.26 -8.89 0.24
N ASP A 189 -2.60 -8.40 1.45
CA ASP A 189 -2.63 -6.98 1.81
C ASP A 189 -3.57 -6.14 0.91
N ARG A 190 -4.61 -6.77 0.34
CA ARG A 190 -5.63 -6.05 -0.43
C ARG A 190 -6.76 -5.63 0.50
N LEU A 191 -7.20 -4.38 0.37
CA LEU A 191 -8.24 -3.79 1.21
C LEU A 191 -9.56 -4.56 1.08
N LEU A 192 -10.05 -5.16 2.16
CA LEU A 192 -11.35 -5.83 2.21
C LEU A 192 -12.45 -4.89 2.66
N THR A 193 -12.18 -4.03 3.65
CA THR A 193 -13.19 -3.15 4.22
C THR A 193 -12.59 -1.81 4.58
N ALA A 194 -13.39 -0.75 4.43
CA ALA A 194 -13.07 0.58 4.88
C ALA A 194 -14.33 1.21 5.49
N SER A 195 -14.24 1.73 6.70
CA SER A 195 -15.35 2.43 7.35
C SER A 195 -14.85 3.73 7.94
N GLY A 196 -15.65 4.80 7.86
CA GLY A 196 -15.28 6.10 8.41
C GLY A 196 -16.32 7.17 8.09
N GLY A 197 -15.91 8.45 8.12
CA GLY A 197 -16.79 9.58 7.77
C GLY A 197 -17.33 9.54 6.32
N PHE A 198 -16.75 8.69 5.47
CA PHE A 198 -17.18 8.42 4.10
C PHE A 198 -18.19 7.25 3.98
N GLY A 199 -18.68 6.72 5.10
CA GLY A 199 -19.53 5.53 5.15
C GLY A 199 -18.73 4.23 5.21
N SER A 200 -19.42 3.09 5.04
CA SER A 200 -18.80 1.76 4.98
C SER A 200 -18.67 1.27 3.55
N GLN A 201 -17.55 0.64 3.24
CA GLN A 201 -17.24 0.03 1.96
C GLN A 201 -16.65 -1.36 2.15
N SER A 202 -16.99 -2.29 1.26
CA SER A 202 -16.35 -3.61 1.16
C SER A 202 -15.96 -3.94 -0.27
N TYR A 203 -14.87 -4.69 -0.41
CA TYR A 203 -14.27 -5.04 -1.70
C TYR A 203 -14.07 -6.55 -1.81
N THR A 204 -14.22 -7.06 -3.03
CA THR A 204 -13.86 -8.44 -3.38
C THR A 204 -12.95 -8.46 -4.58
N TYR A 205 -12.14 -9.51 -4.70
CA TYR A 205 -11.13 -9.65 -5.73
C TYR A 205 -11.12 -11.07 -6.28
N ASP A 206 -10.72 -11.21 -7.53
CA ASP A 206 -10.36 -12.51 -8.08
C ASP A 206 -8.98 -12.97 -7.58
N ALA A 207 -8.57 -14.16 -8.02
CA ALA A 207 -7.31 -14.78 -7.62
C ALA A 207 -6.06 -14.06 -8.17
N ILE A 208 -6.19 -13.24 -9.21
CA ILE A 208 -5.06 -12.53 -9.84
C ILE A 208 -5.03 -11.04 -9.50
N GLY A 209 -5.94 -10.57 -8.63
CA GLY A 209 -5.92 -9.22 -8.10
C GLY A 209 -6.90 -8.25 -8.73
N ASN A 210 -7.73 -8.67 -9.70
CA ASN A 210 -8.76 -7.78 -10.22
C ASN A 210 -9.86 -7.62 -9.17
N ARG A 211 -10.22 -6.38 -8.86
CA ARG A 211 -11.38 -6.08 -8.02
C ARG A 211 -12.65 -6.48 -8.76
N LEU A 212 -13.43 -7.39 -8.17
CA LEU A 212 -14.70 -7.84 -8.71
C LEU A 212 -15.87 -6.96 -8.27
N GLN A 213 -15.83 -6.44 -7.03
CA GLN A 213 -16.94 -5.70 -6.45
C GLN A 213 -16.49 -4.57 -5.51
N LEU A 214 -17.35 -3.56 -5.40
CA LEU A 214 -17.35 -2.53 -4.36
C LEU A 214 -18.80 -2.39 -3.88
N ASP A 215 -19.06 -2.73 -2.63
CA ASP A 215 -20.33 -2.45 -1.97
C ASP A 215 -20.20 -1.20 -1.10
N GLN A 216 -21.20 -0.33 -1.17
CA GLN A 216 -21.25 0.92 -0.39
C GLN A 216 -22.41 0.86 0.60
N ASN A 217 -22.19 1.37 1.81
CA ASN A 217 -23.12 1.31 2.95
C ASN A 217 -23.44 -0.11 3.43
N ALA A 218 -22.62 -1.09 3.07
CA ALA A 218 -22.59 -2.42 3.65
C ALA A 218 -21.29 -2.57 4.45
N THR A 219 -21.39 -3.06 5.68
CA THR A 219 -20.21 -3.37 6.50
C THR A 219 -20.00 -4.87 6.48
N THR A 220 -18.98 -5.33 5.76
CA THR A 220 -18.44 -6.67 6.01
C THR A 220 -17.51 -6.55 7.22
N VAL A 221 -17.70 -7.38 8.23
CA VAL A 221 -16.76 -7.49 9.35
C VAL A 221 -15.95 -8.76 9.13
N VAL A 222 -14.65 -8.60 8.86
CA VAL A 222 -13.74 -9.72 8.66
C VAL A 222 -13.05 -10.00 10.00
N LEU A 223 -13.48 -11.07 10.66
CA LEU A 223 -12.87 -11.54 11.90
C LEU A 223 -11.76 -12.54 11.59
N ARG A 224 -10.64 -12.43 12.30
CA ARG A 224 -9.56 -13.41 12.31
C ARG A 224 -9.51 -14.09 13.69
N PRO A 225 -9.16 -15.38 13.78
CA PRO A 225 -8.89 -16.01 15.08
C PRO A 225 -7.87 -15.20 15.88
N ASN A 226 -8.12 -15.05 17.18
CA ASN A 226 -7.25 -14.29 18.10
C ASN A 226 -6.14 -15.15 18.76
N GLY A 227 -5.99 -16.40 18.35
CA GLY A 227 -5.01 -17.35 18.90
C GLY A 227 -5.17 -18.77 18.35
N ALA A 228 -4.36 -19.69 18.88
CA ALA A 228 -4.40 -21.12 18.57
C ALA A 228 -5.76 -21.75 18.97
N GLY A 229 -6.20 -22.76 18.22
CA GLY A 229 -7.44 -23.46 18.51
C GLY A 229 -7.45 -24.21 19.85
N SER A 230 -8.62 -24.39 20.44
CA SER A 230 -8.77 -24.62 21.89
C SER A 230 -8.98 -26.08 22.36
N THR A 231 -8.79 -27.12 21.53
CA THR A 231 -8.90 -28.51 22.02
C THR A 231 -7.57 -29.25 22.08
N PRO A 232 -7.14 -29.68 23.29
CA PRO A 232 -6.08 -30.66 23.44
C PRO A 232 -6.67 -32.05 23.19
N GLN A 233 -6.71 -32.49 21.94
CA GLN A 233 -6.91 -33.91 21.65
C GLN A 233 -5.69 -34.42 20.87
N TRP A 234 -4.68 -34.78 21.68
CA TRP A 234 -3.39 -35.39 21.34
C TRP A 234 -2.27 -34.44 20.92
N THR A 235 -1.44 -34.10 21.92
CA THR A 235 -0.03 -33.78 21.71
C THR A 235 0.60 -34.85 20.81
N PRO A 236 1.40 -34.47 19.79
CA PRO A 236 2.20 -35.43 19.05
C PRO A 236 3.07 -36.22 20.02
N VAL A 237 3.16 -37.54 19.81
CA VAL A 237 4.06 -38.41 20.58
C VAL A 237 5.49 -37.89 20.39
N GLY A 238 6.07 -37.28 21.43
CA GLY A 238 7.46 -36.79 21.42
C GLY A 238 7.74 -35.46 22.14
N CYS A 239 6.73 -34.68 22.54
CA CYS A 239 6.97 -33.37 23.16
C CYS A 239 7.08 -33.44 24.69
N THR A 240 8.27 -33.16 25.25
CA THR A 240 8.51 -33.01 26.70
C THR A 240 8.23 -31.58 27.19
N PRO A 241 7.92 -31.38 28.49
CA PRO A 241 7.36 -30.13 29.00
C PRO A 241 8.43 -29.04 29.10
N ASN A 242 8.68 -28.32 27.99
CA ASN A 242 9.20 -26.95 27.99
C ASN A 242 9.09 -26.16 26.66
N TRP A 243 8.08 -26.41 25.81
CA TRP A 243 7.84 -25.64 24.58
C TRP A 243 6.33 -25.35 24.49
N GLN A 244 5.86 -24.10 24.71
CA GLN A 244 5.63 -23.08 23.66
C GLN A 244 5.08 -23.72 22.38
N CYS A 245 3.76 -23.76 22.23
CA CYS A 245 2.94 -22.75 21.54
C CYS A 245 3.31 -22.62 20.07
N VAL A 246 2.30 -22.84 19.21
CA VAL A 246 2.23 -22.50 17.79
C VAL A 246 3.35 -21.57 17.33
N ASP A 247 4.25 -22.09 16.52
CA ASP A 247 5.36 -21.33 15.94
C ASP A 247 4.84 -20.61 14.69
N GLU A 248 4.78 -19.28 14.76
CA GLU A 248 4.59 -18.37 13.64
C GLU A 248 5.89 -18.32 12.82
N ALA A 249 5.97 -19.12 11.76
CA ALA A 249 7.12 -19.07 10.85
C ALA A 249 7.04 -17.82 9.97
N THR A 250 7.92 -16.86 10.26
CA THR A 250 7.99 -15.50 9.69
C THR A 250 8.26 -15.39 8.18
N SER A 251 8.14 -16.44 7.35
CA SER A 251 8.51 -16.35 5.92
C SER A 251 7.67 -17.11 4.88
N ASP A 252 6.60 -17.84 5.21
CA ASP A 252 5.85 -18.58 4.18
C ASP A 252 4.32 -18.55 4.27
N GLY A 253 3.73 -17.65 5.06
CA GLY A 253 2.29 -17.41 5.01
C GLY A 253 1.49 -18.54 5.67
N GLU A 254 1.62 -18.59 6.98
CA GLU A 254 1.05 -19.50 7.96
C GLU A 254 -0.20 -20.28 7.54
N THR A 255 0.03 -21.58 7.36
CA THR A 255 -0.97 -22.59 7.65
C THR A 255 -0.92 -22.95 9.12
N THR A 256 -2.07 -22.97 9.80
CA THR A 256 -2.23 -23.91 10.91
C THR A 256 -2.23 -25.30 10.29
N ARG A 257 -1.19 -26.09 10.57
CA ARG A 257 -1.08 -27.45 10.06
C ARG A 257 -1.81 -28.39 11.01
N VAL A 258 -3.04 -28.75 10.66
CA VAL A 258 -3.77 -29.83 11.32
C VAL A 258 -3.42 -31.12 10.61
N GLU A 259 -2.59 -31.96 11.24
CA GLU A 259 -2.44 -33.34 10.82
C GLU A 259 -3.45 -34.21 11.54
N SER A 260 -4.26 -34.94 10.79
CA SER A 260 -5.08 -36.01 11.34
C SER A 260 -4.88 -37.28 10.54
N SER A 261 -4.43 -38.35 11.20
CA SER A 261 -4.34 -39.70 10.63
C SER A 261 -5.67 -40.47 10.72
N THR A 262 -6.74 -39.84 11.20
CA THR A 262 -8.05 -40.48 11.43
C THR A 262 -9.21 -39.56 11.07
N ILE A 263 -10.35 -40.14 10.67
CA ILE A 263 -11.59 -39.41 10.36
C ILE A 263 -12.14 -38.76 11.65
N GLY A 264 -12.47 -37.46 11.61
CA GLY A 264 -13.32 -36.82 12.63
C GLY A 264 -12.70 -35.79 13.58
N ASN A 265 -11.45 -35.36 13.38
CA ASN A 265 -10.83 -34.32 14.21
C ASN A 265 -11.34 -32.91 13.89
N VAL A 266 -11.40 -32.05 14.90
CA VAL A 266 -12.00 -30.72 14.85
C VAL A 266 -11.07 -29.72 15.51
N ASP A 267 -10.66 -28.71 14.77
CA ASP A 267 -10.06 -27.51 15.33
C ASP A 267 -11.13 -26.45 15.59
N MET A 268 -11.08 -25.85 16.79
CA MET A 268 -11.99 -24.78 17.18
C MET A 268 -11.21 -23.49 17.42
N TYR A 269 -11.58 -22.44 16.70
CA TYR A 269 -10.97 -21.11 16.82
C TYR A 269 -11.93 -20.18 17.55
N ALA A 270 -11.44 -19.49 18.57
CA ALA A 270 -12.16 -18.35 19.13
C ALA A 270 -11.96 -17.14 18.22
N ILE A 271 -13.05 -16.45 17.92
CA ILE A 271 -13.05 -15.19 17.17
C ILE A 271 -13.53 -14.08 18.10
N GLN A 272 -13.03 -12.86 17.90
CA GLN A 272 -13.44 -11.72 18.71
C GLN A 272 -14.92 -11.40 18.46
N ASP A 273 -15.66 -11.12 19.54
CA ASP A 273 -17.05 -10.67 19.45
C ASP A 273 -17.20 -9.42 18.58
N ILE A 274 -18.26 -9.41 17.78
CA ILE A 274 -18.67 -8.24 17.02
C ILE A 274 -19.43 -7.30 17.95
N ALA A 275 -18.98 -6.06 18.06
CA ALA A 275 -19.73 -4.99 18.70
C ALA A 275 -20.87 -4.53 17.76
N PRO A 276 -22.16 -4.62 18.16
CA PRO A 276 -23.26 -4.19 17.31
C PRO A 276 -23.23 -2.67 17.11
N ASN A 277 -23.15 -2.21 15.85
CA ASN A 277 -23.18 -0.77 15.51
C ASN A 277 -24.52 -0.34 14.88
N GLY A 278 -25.60 -1.08 15.14
CA GLY A 278 -26.85 -0.97 14.39
C GLY A 278 -26.77 -1.67 13.03
N GLY A 279 -27.91 -2.14 12.51
CA GLY A 279 -28.00 -2.90 11.25
C GLY A 279 -28.47 -4.35 11.43
N THR A 280 -28.67 -5.05 10.31
CA THR A 280 -29.06 -6.47 10.27
C THR A 280 -27.90 -7.30 9.71
N VAL A 281 -27.67 -8.49 10.27
CA VAL A 281 -26.69 -9.42 9.71
C VAL A 281 -27.28 -10.05 8.46
N VAL A 282 -26.73 -9.70 7.29
CA VAL A 282 -27.23 -10.14 5.99
C VAL A 282 -26.72 -11.52 5.60
N SER A 283 -25.51 -11.87 6.03
CA SER A 283 -24.94 -13.20 5.89
C SER A 283 -23.77 -13.41 6.84
N VAL A 284 -23.48 -14.67 7.15
CA VAL A 284 -22.28 -15.12 7.84
C VAL A 284 -21.47 -15.97 6.86
N THR A 285 -20.19 -15.67 6.69
CA THR A 285 -19.29 -16.46 5.82
C THR A 285 -18.08 -16.93 6.60
N ILE A 286 -17.83 -18.24 6.61
CA ILE A 286 -16.60 -18.82 7.14
C ILE A 286 -15.72 -19.21 5.94
N SER A 287 -14.46 -18.76 5.94
CA SER A 287 -13.50 -19.04 4.88
C SER A 287 -12.22 -19.66 5.44
N ALA A 288 -11.63 -20.59 4.69
CA ALA A 288 -10.33 -21.20 4.99
C ALA A 288 -9.53 -21.42 3.70
N VAL A 289 -8.20 -21.46 3.83
CA VAL A 289 -7.30 -21.90 2.75
C VAL A 289 -6.66 -23.20 3.20
N ALA A 290 -6.90 -24.28 2.46
CA ALA A 290 -6.47 -25.62 2.85
C ALA A 290 -6.02 -26.44 1.63
N ARG A 291 -5.21 -27.48 1.89
CA ARG A 291 -4.79 -28.51 0.94
C ARG A 291 -4.69 -29.86 1.64
N ALA A 292 -4.77 -30.94 0.89
CA ALA A 292 -4.40 -32.27 1.36
C ALA A 292 -2.88 -32.44 1.21
N ASP A 293 -2.22 -32.77 2.31
CA ASP A 293 -0.82 -33.22 2.32
C ASP A 293 -0.79 -34.75 2.48
N ASN A 294 -0.58 -35.45 1.38
CA ASN A 294 -0.57 -36.91 1.35
C ASN A 294 0.85 -37.49 1.57
N THR A 295 1.83 -36.68 1.99
CA THR A 295 3.24 -37.09 2.10
C THR A 295 3.45 -38.19 3.15
N GLY A 296 2.51 -38.39 4.10
CA GLY A 296 2.50 -39.52 5.05
C GLY A 296 1.85 -40.82 4.53
N CYS A 297 1.17 -40.80 3.39
CA CYS A 297 0.45 -41.95 2.82
C CYS A 297 1.32 -42.79 1.85
N ILE A 298 2.64 -42.75 1.99
CA ILE A 298 3.60 -43.47 1.12
C ILE A 298 3.40 -44.99 1.15
N HIS A 299 2.72 -45.52 2.17
CA HIS A 299 2.54 -46.97 2.38
C HIS A 299 1.09 -47.48 2.29
N ASP A 300 0.09 -46.63 2.05
CA ASP A 300 -1.32 -47.05 1.92
C ASP A 300 -1.97 -46.49 0.64
N PRO A 301 -2.23 -47.33 -0.38
CA PRO A 301 -2.86 -46.92 -1.64
C PRO A 301 -4.37 -46.62 -1.51
N THR A 302 -4.98 -46.77 -0.34
CA THR A 302 -6.39 -46.40 -0.07
C THR A 302 -6.55 -45.00 0.52
N CYS A 303 -5.45 -44.31 0.84
CA CYS A 303 -5.45 -42.89 1.22
C CYS A 303 -5.91 -41.99 0.04
N GLY A 304 -7.22 -41.87 -0.15
CA GLY A 304 -7.83 -40.84 -1.00
C GLY A 304 -7.91 -39.51 -0.26
N GLY A 305 -7.72 -38.40 -0.99
CA GLY A 305 -7.58 -37.02 -0.50
C GLY A 305 -8.43 -36.61 0.72
N GLY A 306 -7.85 -35.76 1.57
CA GLY A 306 -8.52 -35.22 2.76
C GLY A 306 -9.78 -34.43 2.41
N GLU A 307 -10.79 -34.47 3.29
CA GLU A 307 -11.96 -33.59 3.22
C GLU A 307 -11.88 -32.54 4.32
N ILE A 308 -12.40 -31.35 4.05
CA ILE A 308 -12.62 -30.33 5.07
C ILE A 308 -14.10 -29.99 5.16
N LYS A 309 -14.55 -29.73 6.38
CA LYS A 309 -15.88 -29.20 6.68
C LYS A 309 -15.71 -27.95 7.53
N LEU A 310 -16.14 -26.80 7.01
CA LEU A 310 -16.16 -25.55 7.76
C LEU A 310 -17.46 -25.46 8.53
N ARG A 311 -17.43 -24.98 9.78
CA ARG A 311 -18.63 -24.89 10.62
C ARG A 311 -18.53 -23.78 11.66
N ALA A 312 -19.64 -23.08 11.88
CA ALA A 312 -19.88 -22.30 13.08
C ALA A 312 -20.38 -23.24 14.19
N ASN A 313 -20.19 -22.87 15.47
CA ASN A 313 -20.54 -23.70 16.62
C ASN A 313 -21.99 -24.22 16.50
N GLY A 314 -22.17 -25.55 16.45
CA GLY A 314 -23.49 -26.18 16.28
C GLY A 314 -24.09 -26.22 14.86
N TYR A 315 -23.43 -25.67 13.84
CA TYR A 315 -23.96 -25.61 12.47
C TYR A 315 -23.10 -26.41 11.47
N SER A 316 -23.69 -27.34 10.73
CA SER A 316 -22.92 -28.08 9.72
C SER A 316 -22.75 -27.29 8.41
N GLY A 317 -21.52 -26.99 8.01
CA GLY A 317 -21.22 -26.57 6.63
C GLY A 317 -21.10 -27.74 5.65
N SER A 318 -20.63 -27.45 4.44
CA SER A 318 -20.52 -28.41 3.35
C SER A 318 -19.21 -29.18 3.44
N SER A 319 -19.22 -30.52 3.27
CA SER A 319 -17.97 -31.28 3.10
C SER A 319 -17.40 -31.02 1.71
N ARG A 320 -16.08 -30.83 1.62
CA ARG A 320 -15.39 -30.57 0.36
C ARG A 320 -14.07 -31.32 0.32
N SER A 321 -13.79 -31.98 -0.80
CA SER A 321 -12.50 -32.62 -1.05
C SER A 321 -11.39 -31.56 -1.20
N LEU A 322 -10.26 -31.79 -0.54
CA LEU A 322 -9.08 -30.93 -0.60
C LEU A 322 -8.18 -31.32 -1.79
N PRO A 323 -7.70 -30.35 -2.57
CA PRO A 323 -6.69 -30.59 -3.60
C PRO A 323 -5.29 -30.70 -3.00
N SER A 324 -4.31 -31.13 -3.81
CA SER A 324 -2.88 -31.18 -3.42
C SER A 324 -2.22 -29.79 -3.32
N GLN A 325 -2.86 -28.76 -3.89
CA GLN A 325 -2.45 -27.36 -3.80
C GLN A 325 -3.39 -26.59 -2.87
N TYR A 326 -2.93 -25.46 -2.33
CA TYR A 326 -3.78 -24.59 -1.52
C TYR A 326 -4.96 -24.07 -2.32
N ARG A 327 -6.16 -24.16 -1.72
CA ARG A 327 -7.40 -23.64 -2.29
C ARG A 327 -8.21 -22.91 -1.23
N SER A 328 -8.76 -21.76 -1.61
CA SER A 328 -9.74 -21.04 -0.80
C SER A 328 -11.09 -21.75 -0.84
N LEU A 329 -11.68 -21.94 0.33
CA LEU A 329 -12.95 -22.61 0.56
C LEU A 329 -13.77 -21.75 1.51
N SER A 330 -15.05 -21.52 1.20
CA SER A 330 -15.96 -20.77 2.07
C SER A 330 -17.36 -21.34 2.11
N ASP A 331 -18.02 -21.32 3.27
CA ASP A 331 -19.46 -21.56 3.40
C ASP A 331 -20.13 -20.27 3.87
N THR A 332 -21.25 -19.91 3.22
CA THR A 332 -22.00 -18.68 3.47
C THR A 332 -23.44 -19.02 3.82
N TRP A 333 -23.96 -18.42 4.89
CA TRP A 333 -25.34 -18.56 5.35
C TRP A 333 -26.02 -17.18 5.36
N THR A 334 -27.10 -17.03 4.59
CA THR A 334 -27.92 -15.79 4.58
C THR A 334 -29.02 -15.79 5.64
N THR A 335 -29.35 -16.95 6.20
CA THR A 335 -30.24 -17.14 7.36
C THR A 335 -29.62 -18.13 8.33
N ASN A 336 -30.03 -18.08 9.60
CA ASN A 336 -29.63 -19.03 10.63
C ASN A 336 -30.23 -20.41 10.28
N PRO A 337 -29.41 -21.46 10.03
CA PRO A 337 -29.89 -22.78 9.62
C PRO A 337 -30.81 -23.47 10.63
N ALA A 338 -30.73 -23.12 11.91
CA ALA A 338 -31.55 -23.71 12.96
C ALA A 338 -32.94 -23.06 13.06
N THR A 339 -33.05 -21.75 12.80
CA THR A 339 -34.29 -21.00 13.00
C THR A 339 -34.98 -20.61 11.68
N GLY A 340 -34.25 -20.62 10.57
CA GLY A 340 -34.71 -20.09 9.28
C GLY A 340 -34.84 -18.57 9.23
N GLN A 341 -34.44 -17.86 10.29
CA GLN A 341 -34.55 -16.39 10.41
C GLN A 341 -33.23 -15.70 10.06
N ALA A 342 -33.24 -14.37 9.96
CA ALA A 342 -32.02 -13.59 9.83
C ALA A 342 -31.14 -13.75 11.08
N TRP A 343 -29.82 -13.71 10.90
CA TRP A 343 -28.86 -13.79 12.00
C TRP A 343 -28.95 -12.54 12.89
N THR A 344 -28.85 -12.75 14.20
CA THR A 344 -28.61 -11.69 15.19
C THR A 344 -27.13 -11.63 15.55
N PHE A 345 -26.64 -10.47 15.99
CA PHE A 345 -25.26 -10.34 16.46
C PHE A 345 -24.94 -11.28 17.64
N ALA A 346 -25.91 -11.54 18.52
CA ALA A 346 -25.75 -12.46 19.63
C ALA A 346 -25.56 -13.91 19.15
N GLU A 347 -26.25 -14.34 18.10
CA GLU A 347 -26.06 -15.67 17.49
C GLU A 347 -24.72 -15.78 16.73
N VAL A 348 -24.20 -14.68 16.18
CA VAL A 348 -22.88 -14.68 15.51
C VAL A 348 -21.73 -14.74 16.52
N ASN A 349 -21.89 -14.12 17.69
CA ASN A 349 -20.87 -14.12 18.74
C ASN A 349 -20.85 -15.42 19.59
N ALA A 350 -21.90 -16.25 19.52
CA ALA A 350 -22.02 -17.51 20.27
C ALA A 350 -21.41 -18.72 19.54
#